data_AF-A0A1H0WDA2-F1
#
_entry.id   AF-A0A1H0WDA2-F1
#
_cell.length_a   1.000
_cell.length_b   1.000
_cell.length_c   1.000
_cell.angle_alpha   90.00
_cell.angle_beta   90.00
_cell.angle_gamma   90.00
#
_symmetry.space_group_name_H-M   'P 1'
#
loop_
_entity.id
_entity.type
_entity.pdbx_description
1 polymer ?
#
loop_
_entity_poly.entity_id
_entity_poly.type
_entity_poly.pdbx_seq_one_letter_code
_entity_poly.pdbx_strand_id
1 'polypeptide(L)'
;MNLNNQPTIDELAEMFAAQKDTLDDHILWIGKSGEVQIDCLAPHTEEAEFDRNNRELAARLKMYRRGQGYVGKKAAADRNFIEQVFHTLNTEWQNLKGQSQVKVIDRYC
;
A
#
# COMPACT_ATOMS: atom_id res chain seq x y z
N MET A 1 -5.99 0.56 -8.44
CA MET A 1 -5.61 1.96 -8.79
C MET A 1 -4.25 1.93 -9.48
N ASN A 2 -3.94 2.85 -10.40
CA ASN A 2 -2.62 2.89 -11.07
C ASN A 2 -2.02 4.29 -11.08
N LEU A 3 -0.78 4.43 -10.60
CA LEU A 3 -0.07 5.71 -10.48
C LEU A 3 0.31 6.35 -11.83
N ASN A 4 0.29 5.59 -12.92
CA ASN A 4 0.51 6.11 -14.28
C ASN A 4 -0.76 6.68 -14.93
N ASN A 5 -1.95 6.36 -14.41
CA ASN A 5 -3.24 6.71 -15.03
C ASN A 5 -3.98 7.82 -14.28
N GLN A 6 -3.27 8.80 -13.72
CA GLN A 6 -3.86 9.88 -12.89
C GLN A 6 -4.71 9.30 -11.74
N PRO A 7 -4.05 8.66 -10.76
CA PRO A 7 -4.77 8.08 -9.64
C PRO A 7 -5.51 9.15 -8.82
N THR A 8 -6.59 8.77 -8.16
CA THR A 8 -7.33 9.65 -7.25
C THR A 8 -7.29 9.19 -5.80
N ILE A 9 -7.48 10.14 -4.86
CA ILE A 9 -7.56 9.87 -3.42
C ILE A 9 -8.79 9.00 -3.12
N ASP A 10 -9.89 9.20 -3.84
CA ASP A 10 -11.13 8.44 -3.67
C ASP A 10 -10.93 6.95 -4.01
N GLU A 11 -10.24 6.63 -5.11
CA GLU A 11 -9.89 5.23 -5.43
C GLU A 11 -9.06 4.58 -4.31
N LEU A 12 -8.11 5.31 -3.73
CA LEU A 12 -7.32 4.80 -2.61
C LEU A 12 -8.20 4.58 -1.38
N ALA A 13 -9.09 5.53 -1.07
CA ALA A 13 -10.04 5.39 0.04
C ALA A 13 -10.96 4.18 -0.17
N GLU A 14 -11.49 3.96 -1.38
CA GLU A 14 -12.31 2.80 -1.71
C GLU A 14 -11.55 1.48 -1.53
N MET A 15 -10.28 1.43 -1.97
CA MET A 15 -9.42 0.28 -1.75
C MET A 15 -9.24 -0.01 -0.24
N PHE A 16 -8.98 1.01 0.58
CA PHE A 16 -8.90 0.84 2.03
C PHE A 16 -10.25 0.43 2.64
N ALA A 17 -11.37 0.99 2.17
CA ALA A 17 -12.71 0.71 2.68
C ALA A 17 -13.18 -0.72 2.39
N ALA A 18 -12.72 -1.31 1.28
CA ALA A 18 -13.02 -2.68 0.89
C ALA A 18 -12.37 -3.70 1.85
N GLN A 19 -11.28 -3.33 2.53
CA GLN A 19 -10.55 -4.22 3.41
C GLN A 19 -11.13 -4.31 4.82
N LYS A 20 -10.85 -5.43 5.51
CA LYS A 20 -11.34 -5.70 6.87
C LYS A 20 -10.18 -5.83 7.84
N ASP A 21 -9.89 -4.72 8.53
CA ASP A 21 -8.82 -4.60 9.55
C ASP A 21 -8.89 -5.66 10.66
N THR A 22 -10.03 -6.29 10.90
CA THR A 22 -10.21 -7.25 11.99
C THR A 22 -9.82 -8.70 11.63
N LEU A 23 -9.67 -9.02 10.35
CA LEU A 23 -9.51 -10.42 9.91
C LEU A 23 -8.04 -10.77 9.65
N ASP A 24 -7.38 -9.96 8.83
CA ASP A 24 -6.07 -10.27 8.27
C ASP A 24 -5.10 -9.08 8.43
N ASP A 25 -3.81 -9.35 8.32
CA ASP A 25 -2.83 -8.29 8.17
C ASP A 25 -2.85 -7.82 6.71
N HIS A 26 -2.58 -6.55 6.44
CA HIS A 26 -2.68 -5.99 5.09
C HIS A 26 -1.34 -5.41 4.66
N ILE A 27 -1.02 -5.52 3.38
CA ILE A 27 0.16 -4.89 2.81
C ILE A 27 -0.22 -4.08 1.58
N LEU A 28 0.11 -2.79 1.62
CA LEU A 28 -0.08 -1.87 0.51
C LEU A 28 1.22 -1.83 -0.30
N TRP A 29 1.10 -2.05 -1.60
CA TRP A 29 2.27 -2.12 -2.47
C TRP A 29 2.01 -1.55 -3.86
N ILE A 30 3.12 -1.19 -4.51
CA ILE A 30 3.18 -0.66 -5.87
C ILE A 30 3.90 -1.69 -6.74
N GLY A 31 3.25 -2.13 -7.81
CA GLY A 31 3.82 -2.96 -8.84
C GLY A 31 4.76 -2.19 -9.76
N LYS A 32 5.64 -2.89 -10.48
CA LYS A 32 6.56 -2.33 -11.49
C LYS A 32 5.84 -1.62 -12.65
N SER A 33 4.56 -1.92 -12.85
CA SER A 33 3.65 -1.25 -13.78
C SER A 33 3.00 0.02 -13.20
N GLY A 34 3.32 0.40 -11.96
CA GLY A 34 2.68 1.49 -11.22
C GLY A 34 1.32 1.15 -10.64
N GLU A 35 0.89 -0.11 -10.72
CA GLU A 35 -0.37 -0.55 -10.12
C GLU A 35 -0.26 -0.58 -8.59
N VAL A 36 -1.23 -0.02 -7.89
CA VAL A 36 -1.33 -0.02 -6.44
C VAL A 36 -2.35 -1.06 -6.03
N GLN A 37 -1.96 -1.94 -5.11
CA GLN A 37 -2.78 -3.03 -4.60
C GLN A 37 -2.64 -3.14 -3.07
N ILE A 38 -3.72 -3.60 -2.43
CA ILE A 38 -3.71 -3.96 -1.01
C ILE A 38 -4.01 -5.45 -0.93
N ASP A 39 -3.03 -6.22 -0.45
CA ASP A 39 -3.16 -7.67 -0.30
C ASP A 39 -3.37 -8.06 1.16
N CYS A 40 -4.13 -9.14 1.37
CA CYS A 40 -4.38 -9.69 2.70
C CYS A 40 -3.36 -10.79 2.97
N LEU A 41 -2.54 -10.59 3.98
CA LEU A 41 -1.53 -11.54 4.39
C LEU A 41 -2.09 -12.47 5.46
N ALA A 42 -1.88 -13.76 5.23
CA ALA A 42 -2.18 -14.77 6.22
C ALA A 42 -1.39 -14.49 7.52
N PRO A 43 -1.94 -14.87 8.68
CA PRO A 43 -1.24 -14.73 9.95
C PRO A 43 0.11 -15.45 9.88
N HIS A 44 1.14 -14.82 10.45
CA HIS A 44 2.56 -15.27 10.43
C HIS A 44 3.32 -15.10 9.13
N THR A 45 2.74 -14.52 8.07
CA THR A 45 3.49 -14.18 6.86
C THR A 45 4.54 -13.11 7.18
N GLU A 46 5.80 -13.38 6.86
CA GLU A 46 6.87 -12.39 7.00
C GLU A 46 6.89 -11.44 5.80
N GLU A 47 7.16 -10.15 6.04
CA GLU A 47 7.26 -9.16 4.96
C GLU A 47 8.33 -9.52 3.92
N ALA A 48 9.43 -10.14 4.38
CA ALA A 48 10.50 -10.63 3.50
C ALA A 48 10.07 -11.81 2.62
N GLU A 49 9.10 -12.62 3.06
CA GLU A 49 8.50 -13.66 2.20
C GLU A 49 7.63 -13.03 1.12
N PHE A 50 6.87 -12.01 1.46
CA PHE A 50 6.08 -11.25 0.50
C PHE A 50 6.98 -10.62 -0.57
N ASP A 51 8.09 -9.98 -0.17
CA ASP A 51 9.08 -9.39 -1.08
C ASP A 51 9.66 -10.42 -2.07
N ARG A 52 9.93 -11.65 -1.60
CA ARG A 52 10.49 -12.73 -2.43
C ARG A 52 9.46 -13.34 -3.38
N ASN A 53 8.21 -13.44 -2.97
CA ASN A 53 7.14 -14.05 -3.76
C ASN A 53 6.58 -13.09 -4.83
N ASN A 54 6.66 -11.79 -4.61
CA ASN A 54 6.13 -10.79 -5.54
C ASN A 54 7.20 -10.26 -6.49
N ARG A 55 7.43 -10.97 -7.61
CA ARG A 55 8.39 -10.55 -8.64
C ARG A 55 8.06 -9.20 -9.30
N GLU A 56 6.81 -8.78 -9.22
CA GLU A 56 6.32 -7.50 -9.76
C GLU A 56 6.38 -6.36 -8.76
N LEU A 57 6.88 -6.58 -7.55
CA LEU A 57 6.98 -5.56 -6.51
C LEU A 57 8.02 -4.49 -6.88
N ALA A 58 7.61 -3.23 -6.90
CA ALA A 58 8.50 -2.07 -7.04
C ALA A 58 8.73 -1.38 -5.70
N ALA A 59 7.67 -1.19 -4.93
CA ALA A 59 7.73 -0.71 -3.57
C ALA A 59 6.58 -1.23 -2.73
N ARG A 60 6.74 -1.17 -1.43
CA ARG A 60 5.68 -1.49 -0.48
C ARG A 60 5.75 -0.60 0.74
N LEU A 61 4.61 -0.40 1.37
CA LEU A 61 4.54 0.16 2.70
C LEU A 61 4.78 -0.91 3.75
N LYS A 62 5.05 -0.44 4.97
CA LYS A 62 5.05 -1.28 6.16
C LYS A 62 3.72 -2.03 6.28
N MET A 63 3.80 -3.29 6.69
CA MET A 63 2.63 -4.12 6.96
C MET A 63 1.67 -3.47 7.96
N TYR A 64 0.41 -3.36 7.56
CA TYR A 64 -0.70 -2.92 8.39
C TYR A 64 -1.20 -4.10 9.21
N ARG A 65 -0.81 -4.13 10.49
CA ARG A 65 -1.24 -5.16 11.41
C ARG A 65 -2.72 -5.03 11.71
N ARG A 66 -3.42 -6.16 11.76
CA ARG A 66 -4.84 -6.24 12.08
C ARG A 66 -5.16 -5.59 13.42
N GLY A 67 -6.34 -4.98 13.52
CA GLY A 67 -6.85 -4.35 14.73
C GLY A 67 -6.18 -3.02 15.10
N GLN A 68 -5.33 -2.47 14.23
CA GLN A 68 -4.70 -1.16 14.45
C GLN A 68 -5.47 -0.01 13.79
N GLY A 69 -6.49 -0.31 12.98
CA GLY A 69 -7.30 0.69 12.31
C GLY A 69 -6.60 1.37 11.13
N TYR A 70 -5.62 0.72 10.51
CA TYR A 70 -4.94 1.24 9.32
C TYR A 70 -5.75 1.02 8.05
N VAL A 71 -6.65 0.03 8.04
CA VAL A 71 -7.53 -0.27 6.89
C VAL A 71 -9.00 -0.33 7.29
N GLY A 72 -9.88 -0.45 6.31
CA GLY A 72 -11.33 -0.48 6.49
C GLY A 72 -11.98 0.89 6.44
N LYS A 73 -13.31 0.90 6.57
CA LYS A 73 -14.16 2.10 6.37
C LYS A 73 -13.74 3.30 7.21
N LYS A 74 -13.22 3.07 8.42
CA LYS A 74 -12.77 4.14 9.32
C LYS A 74 -11.50 4.81 8.80
N ALA A 75 -10.51 4.03 8.37
CA ALA A 75 -9.28 4.55 7.79
C ALA A 75 -9.55 5.24 6.45
N ALA A 76 -10.41 4.66 5.62
CA ALA A 76 -10.85 5.25 4.36
C ALA A 76 -11.59 6.59 4.53
N ALA A 77 -12.35 6.74 5.61
CA ALA A 77 -13.03 8.00 5.94
C ALA A 77 -12.07 9.07 6.49
N ASP A 78 -10.86 8.70 6.91
CA ASP A 78 -9.84 9.63 7.37
C ASP A 78 -9.11 10.24 6.18
N ARG A 79 -9.64 11.36 5.70
CA ARG A 79 -9.12 12.03 4.51
C ARG A 79 -7.66 12.44 4.66
N ASN A 80 -7.25 12.94 5.83
CA ASN A 80 -5.86 13.33 6.08
C ASN A 80 -4.92 12.13 5.96
N PHE A 81 -5.30 11.00 6.55
CA PHE A 81 -4.54 9.76 6.46
C PHE A 81 -4.43 9.29 5.01
N ILE A 82 -5.54 9.17 4.28
CA ILE A 82 -5.52 8.73 2.88
C ILE A 82 -4.73 9.72 2.00
N GLU A 83 -4.85 11.03 2.22
CA GLU A 83 -4.07 12.05 1.52
C GLU A 83 -2.57 11.89 1.77
N GLN A 84 -2.15 11.63 3.02
CA GLN A 84 -0.75 11.35 3.34
C GLN A 84 -0.23 10.07 2.68
N VAL A 85 -1.01 8.98 2.72
CA VAL A 85 -0.64 7.72 2.06
C VAL A 85 -0.53 7.95 0.55
N PHE A 86 -1.52 8.60 -0.05
CA PHE A 86 -1.55 8.91 -1.48
C PHE A 86 -0.36 9.77 -1.92
N HIS A 87 -0.04 10.81 -1.14
CA HIS A 87 1.10 11.68 -1.41
C HIS A 87 2.41 10.92 -1.31
N THR A 88 2.56 10.08 -0.28
CA THR A 88 3.72 9.21 -0.10
C THR A 88 3.89 8.24 -1.28
N LEU A 89 2.82 7.56 -1.70
CA LEU A 89 2.84 6.64 -2.85
C LEU A 89 3.31 7.33 -4.13
N ASN A 90 2.77 8.52 -4.41
CA ASN A 90 3.13 9.28 -5.62
C ASN A 90 4.58 9.74 -5.58
N THR A 91 5.03 10.29 -4.44
CA THR A 91 6.40 10.76 -4.26
C THR A 91 7.39 9.61 -4.40
N GLU A 92 7.15 8.49 -3.69
CA GLU A 92 8.02 7.32 -3.77
C GLU A 92 8.00 6.71 -5.18
N TRP A 93 6.86 6.67 -5.86
CA TRP A 93 6.79 6.20 -7.25
C TRP A 93 7.65 7.02 -8.22
N GLN A 94 7.67 8.36 -8.09
CA GLN A 94 8.58 9.18 -8.89
C GLN A 94 10.05 8.90 -8.55
N ASN A 95 10.37 8.64 -7.27
CA ASN A 95 11.72 8.29 -6.83
C ASN A 95 12.17 6.89 -7.27
N LEU A 96 11.24 5.98 -7.60
CA LEU A 96 11.53 4.62 -8.04
C LEU A 96 11.92 4.52 -9.51
N LYS A 97 11.69 5.56 -10.33
CA LYS A 97 12.06 5.55 -11.75
C LYS A 97 13.56 5.35 -11.92
N GLY A 98 13.97 4.13 -12.27
CA GLY A 98 15.37 3.73 -12.48
C GLY A 98 15.99 2.86 -11.39
N GLN A 99 15.23 2.47 -10.35
CA GLN A 99 15.71 1.55 -9.30
C GLN A 99 15.30 0.10 -9.59
N SER A 100 16.23 -0.84 -9.42
CA SER A 100 15.99 -2.30 -9.59
C SER A 100 15.61 -3.03 -8.31
N GLN A 101 15.73 -2.39 -7.14
CA GLN A 101 15.45 -3.00 -5.84
C GLN A 101 14.08 -2.57 -5.31
N VAL A 102 13.42 -3.48 -4.57
CA VAL A 102 12.17 -3.18 -3.87
C VAL A 102 12.42 -2.14 -2.80
N LYS A 103 11.67 -1.05 -2.84
CA LYS A 103 11.72 0.00 -1.80
C LYS A 103 10.69 -0.28 -0.71
N VAL A 104 11.15 -0.26 0.54
CA VAL A 104 10.29 -0.34 1.71
C VAL A 104 10.03 1.07 2.26
N ILE A 105 8.76 1.44 2.35
CA ILE A 105 8.27 2.74 2.80
C ILE A 105 7.78 2.57 4.24
N ASP A 106 8.61 2.95 5.21
CA ASP A 106 8.30 2.85 6.66
C ASP A 106 7.73 4.16 7.24
N ARG A 107 7.85 5.29 6.51
CA ARG A 107 7.31 6.59 6.92
C ARG A 107 6.51 7.25 5.82
N TYR A 108 5.45 7.91 6.23
CA TYR A 108 4.70 8.85 5.40
C TYR A 108 5.47 10.17 5.30
N CYS A 109 5.46 10.77 4.11
CA CYS A 109 6.03 12.08 3.82
C CYS A 109 5.02 13.20 4.04
#